data_AF-A0A087GTH6-F1
#
_entry.id   AF-A0A087GTH6-F1
#
_cell.length_a   1.000
_cell.length_b   1.000
_cell.length_c   1.000
_cell.angle_alpha   90.00
_cell.angle_beta   90.00
_cell.angle_gamma   90.00
#
_symmetry.space_group_name_H-M   'P 1'
#
loop_
_entity.id
_entity.type
_entity.pdbx_description
1 polymer ?
#
loop_
_entity_poly.entity_id
_entity_poly.type
_entity_poly.pdbx_seq_one_letter_code
_entity_poly.pdbx_strand_id
1 'polypeptide(L)'
;MSEEKVVAVIMVGGPTKGTRFRPLSFNTPKPLIPLAGQPMIHHPISACKKISNLAQIFLIGFYEEREFALYVSSISNELKIPVRYLKEDKPHGSAGALYYFRDRIMEEKPVSAEAASQFGELIADPDTKELLHYTEKPETFVISCLVVSDFLSLVLDFVELIRFHFYPLDADIFKAIEGVYSQMRDTSSNYQLSSFGQFQSATRSVPADFVRLDQDILSPLAGKKQLYTYENKDFWEQIKTPGKSLKCSALYLAQFRETSPHLLASGDGTNKKPMIVGDVYIHPSVKLHPTAKIGPNVSISANVRVGPGVRLINCIILDDVEIKENAVVINSIIGWKSSIGKWSRVQASGEDNERLGITILGEAVTVEDEVAVIGSIVLQNKTLNVSVQEDIIL
;
A
#
# COMPACT_ATOMS: atom_id res chain seq x y z
N MET A 1 9.62 -31.00 -14.58
CA MET A 1 9.11 -29.63 -14.81
C MET A 1 9.47 -28.82 -13.59
N SER A 2 10.41 -27.89 -13.70
CA SER A 2 10.67 -26.92 -12.63
C SER A 2 9.45 -26.04 -12.49
N GLU A 3 8.82 -25.99 -11.32
CA GLU A 3 7.75 -25.03 -11.04
C GLU A 3 8.30 -23.61 -11.31
N GLU A 4 7.66 -22.87 -12.21
CA GLU A 4 7.97 -21.47 -12.45
C GLU A 4 7.85 -20.70 -11.13
N LYS A 5 8.84 -19.88 -10.79
CA LYS A 5 8.82 -19.06 -9.57
C LYS A 5 8.26 -17.68 -9.88
N VAL A 6 7.35 -17.20 -9.04
CA VAL A 6 6.75 -15.86 -9.16
C VAL A 6 7.42 -14.90 -8.17
N VAL A 7 7.70 -13.69 -8.61
CA VAL A 7 8.21 -12.60 -7.77
C VAL A 7 7.19 -11.47 -7.75
N ALA A 8 6.83 -11.00 -6.55
CA ALA A 8 5.97 -9.83 -6.40
C ALA A 8 6.80 -8.58 -6.11
N VAL A 9 6.40 -7.46 -6.70
CA VAL A 9 7.01 -6.15 -6.52
C VAL A 9 5.93 -5.13 -6.14
N ILE A 10 6.11 -4.46 -5.02
CA ILE A 10 5.15 -3.52 -4.48
C ILE A 10 5.77 -2.14 -4.33
N MET A 11 5.27 -1.18 -5.09
CA MET A 11 5.67 0.22 -5.03
C MET A 11 4.99 0.89 -3.84
N VAL A 12 5.77 1.26 -2.82
CA VAL A 12 5.28 1.78 -1.54
C VAL A 12 5.35 3.30 -1.40
N GLY A 13 5.67 4.02 -2.49
CA GLY A 13 5.49 5.47 -2.54
C GLY A 13 6.49 6.17 -3.46
N GLY A 14 6.12 7.38 -3.89
CA GLY A 14 6.98 8.28 -4.66
C GLY A 14 7.71 9.33 -3.79
N PRO A 15 8.42 10.29 -4.40
CA PRO A 15 9.27 11.25 -3.69
C PRO A 15 8.48 12.18 -2.74
N THR A 16 7.18 12.33 -2.95
CA THR A 16 6.27 13.11 -2.09
C THR A 16 5.72 12.25 -0.95
N LYS A 17 6.62 11.83 -0.03
CA LYS A 17 6.40 10.96 1.16
C LYS A 17 5.08 11.21 1.92
N GLY A 18 3.96 10.71 1.41
CA GLY A 18 2.64 10.79 2.04
C GLY A 18 2.17 12.19 2.45
N THR A 19 2.58 13.28 1.80
CA THR A 19 2.34 14.66 2.29
C THR A 19 0.86 15.02 2.46
N ARG A 20 -0.01 14.46 1.61
CA ARG A 20 -1.49 14.61 1.69
C ARG A 20 -2.14 13.80 2.81
N PHE A 21 -1.36 12.93 3.45
CA PHE A 21 -1.79 12.06 4.54
C PHE A 21 -1.42 12.63 5.92
N ARG A 22 -0.86 13.84 5.96
CA ARG A 22 -0.63 14.57 7.20
C ARG A 22 -1.96 14.94 7.86
N PRO A 23 -2.04 14.93 9.20
CA PRO A 23 -0.94 14.81 10.16
C PRO A 23 -0.40 13.39 10.42
N LEU A 24 -1.07 12.34 9.94
CA LEU A 24 -0.73 10.96 10.32
C LEU A 24 0.61 10.48 9.73
N SER A 25 1.05 11.05 8.60
CA SER A 25 2.30 10.70 7.93
C SER A 25 3.50 11.57 8.31
N PHE A 26 3.45 12.34 9.41
CA PHE A 26 4.61 13.14 9.85
C PHE A 26 5.79 12.27 10.28
N ASN A 27 5.53 11.28 11.13
CA ASN A 27 6.57 10.43 11.73
C ASN A 27 6.52 8.99 11.23
N THR A 28 5.44 8.59 10.56
CA THR A 28 5.22 7.21 10.10
C THR A 28 5.02 7.19 8.59
N PRO A 29 5.74 6.34 7.83
CA PRO A 29 5.47 6.12 6.42
C PRO A 29 4.01 5.73 6.18
N LYS A 30 3.34 6.38 5.21
CA LYS A 30 1.94 6.08 4.86
C LYS A 30 1.65 4.57 4.73
N PRO A 31 2.48 3.74 4.05
CA PRO A 31 2.21 2.32 3.91
C PRO A 31 2.17 1.55 5.23
N LEU A 32 2.83 2.07 6.27
CA LEU A 32 2.90 1.44 7.59
C LEU A 32 1.79 1.90 8.54
N ILE A 33 0.95 2.86 8.13
CA ILE A 33 -0.16 3.34 8.97
C ILE A 33 -1.20 2.22 9.09
N PRO A 34 -1.69 1.90 10.30
CA PRO A 34 -2.72 0.88 10.49
C PRO A 34 -4.03 1.22 9.77
N LEU A 35 -4.61 0.21 9.13
CA LEU A 35 -5.90 0.22 8.44
C LEU A 35 -6.56 -1.14 8.68
N ALA A 36 -7.76 -1.16 9.25
CA ALA A 36 -8.45 -2.40 9.64
C ALA A 36 -7.56 -3.34 10.50
N GLY A 37 -6.74 -2.77 11.37
CA GLY A 37 -5.92 -3.54 12.32
C GLY A 37 -4.55 -4.01 11.84
N GLN A 38 -4.23 -3.78 10.57
CA GLN A 38 -2.94 -4.13 9.97
C GLN A 38 -2.36 -2.92 9.23
N PRO A 39 -1.03 -2.80 9.06
CA PRO A 39 -0.45 -1.78 8.20
C PRO A 39 -1.09 -1.78 6.79
N MET A 40 -1.28 -0.61 6.17
CA MET A 40 -1.89 -0.52 4.82
C MET A 40 -1.22 -1.46 3.81
N ILE A 41 0.10 -1.61 3.88
CA ILE A 41 0.90 -2.48 3.01
C ILE A 41 0.74 -3.98 3.29
N HIS A 42 0.19 -4.35 4.45
CA HIS A 42 -0.02 -5.75 4.82
C HIS A 42 -1.11 -6.40 3.96
N HIS A 43 -2.21 -5.70 3.69
CA HIS A 43 -3.33 -6.20 2.89
C HIS A 43 -2.90 -6.73 1.50
N PRO A 44 -2.15 -5.99 0.68
CA PRO A 44 -1.68 -6.49 -0.62
C PRO A 44 -0.60 -7.56 -0.51
N ILE A 45 0.28 -7.49 0.50
CA ILE A 45 1.25 -8.55 0.76
C ILE A 45 0.54 -9.86 1.11
N SER A 46 -0.48 -9.80 1.95
CA SER A 46 -1.30 -10.95 2.35
C SER A 46 -2.08 -11.51 1.16
N ALA A 47 -2.57 -10.66 0.25
CA ALA A 47 -3.20 -11.11 -0.99
C ALA A 47 -2.23 -11.92 -1.87
N CYS A 48 -0.94 -11.58 -1.89
CA CYS A 48 0.07 -12.32 -2.65
C CYS A 48 0.25 -13.77 -2.14
N LYS A 49 -0.08 -14.07 -0.88
CA LYS A 49 -0.02 -15.43 -0.31
C LYS A 49 -0.89 -16.45 -1.08
N LYS A 50 -1.90 -15.99 -1.82
CA LYS A 50 -2.75 -16.86 -2.64
C LYS A 50 -2.03 -17.40 -3.90
N ILE A 51 -0.85 -16.90 -4.21
CA ILE A 51 -0.02 -17.33 -5.34
C ILE A 51 0.79 -18.57 -4.91
N SER A 52 0.53 -19.71 -5.55
CA SER A 52 1.07 -21.02 -5.14
C SER A 52 2.60 -21.15 -5.24
N ASN A 53 3.21 -20.39 -6.14
CA ASN A 53 4.63 -20.43 -6.49
C ASN A 53 5.35 -19.10 -6.20
N LEU A 54 4.85 -18.31 -5.24
CA LEU A 54 5.47 -17.05 -4.84
C LEU A 54 6.80 -17.30 -4.12
N ALA A 55 7.89 -16.95 -4.78
CA ALA A 55 9.24 -17.13 -4.26
C ALA A 55 9.71 -15.93 -3.41
N GLN A 56 9.30 -14.72 -3.76
CA GLN A 56 9.82 -13.50 -3.11
C GLN A 56 8.90 -12.29 -3.30
N ILE A 57 8.94 -11.37 -2.33
CA ILE A 57 8.28 -10.06 -2.42
C ILE A 57 9.33 -8.94 -2.25
N PHE A 58 9.34 -7.99 -3.17
CA PHE A 58 10.10 -6.74 -3.07
C PHE A 58 9.16 -5.57 -2.80
N LEU A 59 9.55 -4.70 -1.89
CA LEU A 59 8.91 -3.40 -1.65
C LEU A 59 9.85 -2.32 -2.20
N ILE A 60 9.38 -1.43 -3.07
CA ILE A 60 10.22 -0.39 -3.69
C ILE A 60 9.68 0.99 -3.30
N GLY A 61 10.53 1.88 -2.80
CA GLY A 61 10.12 3.26 -2.52
C GLY A 61 11.22 4.17 -1.99
N PHE A 62 10.82 5.35 -1.51
CA PHE A 62 11.72 6.47 -1.12
C PHE A 62 11.96 6.64 0.39
N TYR A 63 11.41 5.76 1.22
CA TYR A 63 11.64 5.77 2.67
C TYR A 63 13.02 5.19 3.00
N GLU A 64 13.56 5.56 4.16
CA GLU A 64 14.81 4.97 4.64
C GLU A 64 14.59 3.49 4.99
N GLU A 65 15.55 2.61 4.67
CA GLU A 65 15.40 1.16 4.88
C GLU A 65 15.11 0.82 6.35
N ARG A 66 15.70 1.58 7.28
CA ARG A 66 15.47 1.43 8.73
C ARG A 66 14.00 1.60 9.14
N GLU A 67 13.22 2.38 8.39
CA GLU A 67 11.79 2.60 8.67
C GLU A 67 10.97 1.34 8.37
N PHE A 68 11.42 0.53 7.41
CA PHE A 68 10.74 -0.71 6.99
C PHE A 68 11.39 -1.98 7.57
N ALA A 69 12.61 -1.91 8.09
CA ALA A 69 13.40 -3.07 8.52
C ALA A 69 12.64 -4.01 9.48
N LEU A 70 12.02 -3.45 10.53
CA LEU A 70 11.25 -4.23 11.50
C LEU A 70 10.02 -4.88 10.85
N TYR A 71 9.27 -4.11 10.05
CA TYR A 71 8.08 -4.60 9.37
C TYR A 71 8.41 -5.73 8.40
N VAL A 72 9.42 -5.53 7.53
CA VAL A 72 9.87 -6.49 6.53
C VAL A 72 10.34 -7.79 7.18
N SER A 73 11.10 -7.70 8.28
CA SER A 73 11.51 -8.88 9.05
C SER A 73 10.32 -9.64 9.64
N SER A 74 9.37 -8.92 10.24
CA SER A 74 8.17 -9.52 10.83
C SER A 74 7.33 -10.25 9.79
N ILE A 75 6.99 -9.57 8.68
CA ILE A 75 6.10 -10.13 7.65
C ILE A 75 6.78 -11.27 6.87
N SER A 76 8.09 -11.21 6.66
CA SER A 76 8.85 -12.31 6.04
C SER A 76 8.78 -13.57 6.91
N ASN A 77 8.87 -13.42 8.23
CA ASN A 77 8.78 -14.54 9.18
C ASN A 77 7.36 -15.09 9.31
N GLU A 78 6.34 -14.22 9.22
CA GLU A 78 4.92 -14.58 9.25
C GLU A 78 4.53 -15.38 8.00
N LEU A 79 4.91 -14.90 6.82
CA LEU A 79 4.56 -15.53 5.54
C LEU A 79 5.44 -16.73 5.18
N LYS A 80 6.62 -16.86 5.80
CA LYS A 80 7.68 -17.80 5.38
C LYS A 80 8.14 -17.58 3.94
N ILE A 81 8.00 -16.35 3.44
CA ILE A 81 8.44 -15.90 2.12
C ILE A 81 9.40 -14.72 2.33
N PRO A 82 10.57 -14.69 1.66
CA PRO A 82 11.46 -13.55 1.72
C PRO A 82 10.76 -12.26 1.28
N VAL A 83 10.72 -11.28 2.18
CA VAL A 83 10.31 -9.91 1.86
C VAL A 83 11.53 -9.01 1.96
N ARG A 84 11.76 -8.15 0.97
CA ARG A 84 12.90 -7.21 0.95
C ARG A 84 12.43 -5.82 0.57
N TYR A 85 13.01 -4.80 1.19
CA TYR A 85 12.80 -3.41 0.81
C TYR A 85 13.97 -2.91 -0.05
N LEU A 86 13.66 -2.20 -1.13
CA LEU A 86 14.60 -1.61 -2.07
C LEU A 86 14.37 -0.10 -2.07
N LYS A 87 15.36 0.63 -1.56
CA LYS A 87 15.29 2.10 -1.48
C LYS A 87 15.72 2.73 -2.80
N GLU A 88 14.84 3.54 -3.38
CA GLU A 88 15.19 4.44 -4.49
C GLU A 88 16.05 5.61 -4.00
N ASP A 89 17.14 5.87 -4.71
CA ASP A 89 18.08 6.98 -4.47
C ASP A 89 17.62 8.29 -5.12
N LYS A 90 16.98 8.19 -6.30
CA LYS A 90 16.41 9.30 -7.06
C LYS A 90 15.05 8.89 -7.66
N PRO A 91 14.18 9.85 -8.02
CA PRO A 91 12.93 9.54 -8.70
C PRO A 91 13.19 8.97 -10.10
N HIS A 92 13.12 7.65 -10.24
CA HIS A 92 13.20 6.96 -11.55
C HIS A 92 11.82 6.79 -12.21
N GLY A 93 10.74 7.12 -11.49
CA GLY A 93 9.37 6.84 -11.95
C GLY A 93 8.98 5.38 -11.74
N SER A 94 7.69 5.05 -11.86
CA SER A 94 7.18 3.72 -11.50
C SER A 94 7.76 2.58 -12.36
N ALA A 95 7.97 2.79 -13.66
CA ALA A 95 8.62 1.81 -14.52
C ALA A 95 10.15 1.88 -14.41
N GLY A 96 10.72 3.08 -14.25
CA GLY A 96 12.16 3.22 -14.10
C GLY A 96 12.68 2.57 -12.83
N ALA A 97 11.93 2.61 -11.73
CA ALA A 97 12.28 1.93 -10.48
C ALA A 97 12.35 0.40 -10.64
N LEU A 98 11.38 -0.19 -11.35
CA LEU A 98 11.42 -1.61 -11.69
C LEU A 98 12.67 -1.95 -12.50
N TYR A 99 12.94 -1.15 -13.54
CA TYR A 99 14.10 -1.36 -14.41
C TYR A 99 15.42 -1.16 -13.68
N TYR A 100 15.51 -0.18 -12.78
CA TYR A 100 16.69 0.09 -11.97
C TYR A 100 17.05 -1.10 -11.08
N PHE A 101 16.05 -1.76 -10.49
CA PHE A 101 16.24 -2.93 -9.63
C PHE A 101 16.13 -4.28 -10.36
N ARG A 102 16.06 -4.30 -11.69
CA ARG A 102 15.84 -5.52 -12.49
C ARG A 102 16.79 -6.65 -12.13
N ASP A 103 18.08 -6.35 -11.98
CA ASP A 103 19.11 -7.37 -11.69
C ASP A 103 18.85 -8.03 -10.33
N ARG A 104 18.46 -7.24 -9.32
CA ARG A 104 18.10 -7.76 -7.99
C ARG A 104 16.77 -8.51 -7.97
N ILE A 105 15.82 -8.10 -8.81
CA ILE A 105 14.50 -8.75 -8.93
C ILE A 105 14.65 -10.10 -9.66
N MET A 106 15.59 -10.21 -10.59
CA MET A 106 15.87 -11.42 -11.37
C MET A 106 16.88 -12.38 -10.71
N GLU A 107 17.70 -11.93 -9.74
CA GLU A 107 18.68 -12.76 -9.06
C GLU A 107 18.07 -13.72 -8.02
N GLU A 108 17.53 -14.84 -8.50
CA GLU A 108 17.45 -16.12 -7.77
C GLU A 108 18.01 -17.23 -8.67
N LYS A 109 19.35 -17.25 -8.80
CA LYS A 109 20.22 -18.20 -9.53
C LYS A 109 19.77 -18.59 -10.96
N PRO A 110 20.34 -17.97 -12.01
CA PRO A 110 20.69 -18.75 -13.20
C PRO A 110 21.69 -19.84 -12.77
N VAL A 111 21.45 -21.06 -13.23
CA VAL A 111 22.45 -22.16 -13.21
C VAL A 111 23.78 -21.58 -13.72
N SER A 112 24.91 -21.91 -13.07
CA SER A 112 26.21 -21.36 -13.49
C SER A 112 26.46 -21.66 -14.96
N ALA A 113 27.10 -20.73 -15.67
CA ALA A 113 27.40 -20.89 -17.10
C ALA A 113 28.17 -22.20 -17.39
N GLU A 114 28.94 -22.71 -16.40
CA GLU A 114 29.61 -24.01 -16.51
C GLU A 114 28.67 -25.22 -16.35
N ALA A 115 27.59 -25.13 -15.58
CA ALA A 115 26.58 -26.20 -15.48
C ALA A 115 25.59 -26.18 -16.66
N ALA A 116 25.34 -25.00 -17.25
CA ALA A 116 24.53 -24.85 -18.47
C ALA A 116 25.26 -25.28 -19.75
N SER A 117 26.60 -25.35 -19.75
CA SER A 117 27.39 -25.80 -20.91
C SER A 117 27.60 -27.31 -20.99
N GLN A 118 27.29 -28.06 -19.92
CA GLN A 118 27.53 -29.51 -19.87
C GLN A 118 26.38 -30.38 -20.40
N PHE A 119 25.15 -29.88 -20.52
CA PHE A 119 24.00 -30.65 -20.99
C PHE A 119 23.32 -29.97 -22.17
N GLY A 120 23.88 -30.15 -23.37
CA GLY A 120 23.13 -30.10 -24.62
C GLY A 120 22.93 -31.53 -25.10
N GLU A 121 21.71 -32.05 -25.05
CA GLU A 121 21.44 -33.42 -25.48
C GLU A 121 20.97 -33.44 -26.95
N LEU A 122 21.82 -33.98 -27.82
CA LEU A 122 21.48 -34.33 -29.21
C LEU A 122 21.01 -35.78 -29.21
N ILE A 123 19.75 -36.02 -29.53
CA ILE A 123 19.21 -37.38 -29.67
C ILE A 123 19.24 -37.75 -31.16
N ALA A 124 20.10 -38.70 -31.51
CA ALA A 124 20.14 -39.32 -32.82
C ALA A 124 19.55 -40.73 -32.78
N ASP A 125 18.96 -41.17 -33.89
CA ASP A 125 18.47 -42.53 -34.09
C ASP A 125 19.65 -43.51 -33.97
N PRO A 126 19.59 -44.52 -33.08
CA PRO A 126 20.72 -45.42 -32.83
C PRO A 126 21.12 -46.25 -34.06
N ASP A 127 20.20 -46.53 -34.96
CA ASP A 127 20.41 -47.43 -36.10
C ASP A 127 20.69 -46.65 -37.40
N THR A 128 20.01 -45.52 -37.62
CA THR A 128 20.17 -44.73 -38.86
C THR A 128 21.15 -43.57 -38.74
N LYS A 129 21.55 -43.20 -37.50
CA LYS A 129 22.39 -42.04 -37.16
C LYS A 129 21.80 -40.68 -37.57
N GLU A 130 20.52 -40.62 -37.96
CA GLU A 130 19.84 -39.35 -38.21
C GLU A 130 19.48 -38.63 -36.91
N LEU A 131 19.54 -37.31 -36.91
CA LEU A 131 19.20 -36.50 -35.74
C LEU A 131 17.68 -36.48 -35.54
N LEU A 132 17.17 -37.15 -34.50
CA LEU A 132 15.73 -37.28 -34.23
C LEU A 132 15.17 -36.06 -33.49
N HIS A 133 15.97 -35.44 -32.63
CA HIS A 133 15.54 -34.28 -31.88
C HIS A 133 16.70 -33.33 -31.59
N TYR A 134 16.50 -32.07 -31.97
CA TYR A 134 17.29 -30.92 -31.54
C TYR A 134 16.36 -30.03 -30.74
N THR A 135 16.63 -29.87 -29.44
CA THR A 135 15.93 -28.87 -28.63
C THR A 135 16.78 -27.62 -28.61
N GLU A 136 16.36 -26.62 -29.36
CA GLU A 136 16.88 -25.27 -29.21
C GLU A 136 16.49 -24.73 -27.83
N LYS A 137 17.40 -23.99 -27.21
CA LYS A 137 17.25 -23.43 -25.85
C LYS A 137 15.87 -22.78 -25.69
N PRO A 138 15.15 -22.96 -24.56
CA PRO A 138 14.09 -22.04 -24.24
C PRO A 138 14.73 -20.66 -23.98
N GLU A 139 14.46 -19.70 -24.85
CA GLU A 139 14.87 -18.29 -24.69
C GLU A 139 14.07 -17.55 -23.60
N THR A 140 13.12 -18.22 -22.96
CA THR A 140 12.12 -17.62 -22.08
C THR A 140 12.11 -18.30 -20.72
N PHE A 141 12.59 -17.57 -19.72
CA PHE A 141 12.28 -17.83 -18.31
C PHE A 141 11.24 -16.78 -17.89
N VAL A 142 9.99 -17.21 -17.76
CA VAL A 142 8.87 -16.33 -17.42
C VAL A 142 8.86 -16.06 -15.91
N ILE A 143 9.56 -15.00 -15.49
CA ILE A 143 9.37 -14.43 -14.15
C ILE A 143 8.18 -13.49 -14.25
N SER A 144 6.98 -13.94 -13.87
CA SER A 144 5.83 -13.03 -13.74
C SER A 144 6.07 -12.05 -12.59
N CYS A 145 6.45 -10.82 -12.92
CA CYS A 145 6.66 -9.74 -11.97
C CYS A 145 5.34 -9.02 -11.70
N LEU A 146 4.75 -9.26 -10.53
CA LEU A 146 3.53 -8.60 -10.10
C LEU A 146 3.84 -7.18 -9.61
N VAL A 147 3.43 -6.11 -10.32
CA VAL A 147 3.71 -4.72 -9.89
C VAL A 147 2.50 -4.02 -9.29
N VAL A 148 2.55 -3.84 -7.99
CA VAL A 148 1.58 -3.03 -7.26
C VAL A 148 2.02 -1.57 -7.22
N SER A 149 1.18 -0.59 -7.56
CA SER A 149 1.52 0.84 -7.39
C SER A 149 0.38 1.68 -6.81
N ASP A 150 0.74 2.62 -5.94
CA ASP A 150 -0.16 3.52 -5.20
C ASP A 150 -0.38 4.89 -5.88
N PHE A 151 -0.06 5.01 -7.17
CA PHE A 151 -0.24 6.24 -7.96
C PHE A 151 -0.96 5.94 -9.28
N LEU A 152 -2.23 6.37 -9.38
CA LEU A 152 -2.89 6.56 -10.66
C LEU A 152 -3.68 7.87 -10.64
N SER A 153 -3.37 8.72 -11.62
CA SER A 153 -4.19 9.84 -12.10
C SER A 153 -3.91 9.99 -13.59
N LEU A 154 -4.95 9.66 -14.38
CA LEU A 154 -5.15 9.86 -15.83
C LEU A 154 -4.30 9.04 -16.81
N VAL A 155 -4.95 8.21 -17.63
CA VAL A 155 -5.34 8.52 -19.03
C VAL A 155 -6.31 7.44 -19.58
N LEU A 156 -7.42 7.92 -20.16
CA LEU A 156 -8.56 7.27 -20.86
C LEU A 156 -9.70 6.69 -20.00
N ASP A 157 -10.90 7.19 -20.29
CA ASP A 157 -12.20 6.73 -19.80
C ASP A 157 -12.28 5.20 -19.81
N PHE A 158 -12.92 4.65 -18.77
CA PHE A 158 -12.84 3.27 -18.29
C PHE A 158 -11.65 3.03 -17.36
N VAL A 159 -12.01 3.02 -16.06
CA VAL A 159 -11.30 2.37 -14.95
C VAL A 159 -10.53 3.34 -14.02
N GLU A 160 -11.28 4.01 -13.17
CA GLU A 160 -10.80 4.60 -11.92
C GLU A 160 -10.60 3.46 -10.89
N LEU A 161 -9.35 3.05 -10.62
CA LEU A 161 -8.97 2.01 -9.62
C LEU A 161 -7.57 2.27 -8.95
N ILE A 162 -7.38 2.06 -7.64
CA ILE A 162 -6.33 1.31 -6.90
C ILE A 162 -6.59 -0.13 -7.31
N ARG A 163 -6.35 -0.35 -8.57
CA ARG A 163 -5.66 -1.56 -8.88
C ARG A 163 -4.35 -1.45 -8.12
N PHE A 164 -4.18 -2.32 -7.13
CA PHE A 164 -2.96 -3.12 -7.14
C PHE A 164 -2.97 -3.72 -8.54
N HIS A 165 -2.24 -3.14 -9.47
CA HIS A 165 -2.34 -3.58 -10.86
C HIS A 165 -1.56 -4.88 -10.98
N PHE A 166 -2.26 -6.00 -10.94
CA PHE A 166 -1.61 -7.28 -11.17
C PHE A 166 -1.26 -7.40 -12.65
N TYR A 167 -0.06 -6.92 -13.01
CA TYR A 167 0.52 -7.19 -14.32
C TYR A 167 1.34 -8.48 -14.17
N PRO A 168 0.93 -9.61 -14.76
CA PRO A 168 1.87 -10.68 -15.02
C PRO A 168 2.84 -10.16 -16.08
N LEU A 169 3.98 -9.66 -15.64
CA LEU A 169 4.99 -9.11 -16.54
C LEU A 169 6.05 -10.16 -16.76
N ASP A 170 6.21 -10.60 -18.00
CA ASP A 170 7.36 -11.38 -18.42
C ASP A 170 8.62 -10.47 -18.49
N ALA A 171 9.80 -11.07 -18.65
CA ALA A 171 11.07 -10.40 -18.84
C ALA A 171 11.04 -9.36 -19.98
N ASP A 172 10.09 -9.51 -20.92
CA ASP A 172 9.83 -8.56 -22.01
C ASP A 172 9.42 -7.16 -21.55
N ILE A 173 8.90 -6.97 -20.33
CA ILE A 173 8.66 -5.61 -19.83
C ILE A 173 9.97 -4.82 -19.72
N PHE A 174 11.07 -5.47 -19.34
CA PHE A 174 12.34 -4.77 -19.21
C PHE A 174 12.86 -4.31 -20.58
N LYS A 175 12.60 -5.09 -21.64
CA LYS A 175 12.86 -4.68 -23.04
C LYS A 175 11.99 -3.49 -23.44
N ALA A 176 10.71 -3.48 -23.05
CA ALA A 176 9.82 -2.36 -23.32
C ALA A 176 10.28 -1.07 -22.62
N ILE A 177 10.70 -1.17 -21.35
CA ILE A 177 11.24 -0.03 -20.59
C ILE A 177 12.57 0.45 -21.18
N GLU A 178 13.46 -0.45 -21.55
CA GLU A 178 14.73 -0.14 -22.23
C GLU A 178 14.50 0.57 -23.59
N GLY A 179 13.47 0.15 -24.33
CA GLY A 179 13.05 0.81 -25.56
C GLY A 179 12.63 2.26 -25.35
N VAL A 180 11.89 2.54 -24.27
CA VAL A 180 11.51 3.92 -23.91
C VAL A 180 12.73 4.74 -23.49
N TYR A 181 13.65 4.17 -22.71
CA TYR A 181 14.91 4.84 -22.35
C TYR A 181 15.74 5.22 -23.58
N SER A 182 15.82 4.32 -24.56
CA SER A 182 16.54 4.56 -25.82
C SER A 182 15.91 5.72 -26.60
N GLN A 183 14.58 5.74 -26.74
CA GLN A 183 13.86 6.85 -27.40
C GLN A 183 14.05 8.19 -26.68
N MET A 184 14.03 8.21 -25.35
CA MET A 184 14.26 9.43 -24.57
C MET A 184 15.69 9.94 -24.70
N ARG A 185 16.69 9.06 -24.75
CA ARG A 185 18.09 9.43 -25.01
C ARG A 185 18.27 10.01 -26.41
N ASP A 186 17.71 9.38 -27.43
CA ASP A 186 17.80 9.84 -28.82
C ASP A 186 17.15 11.21 -29.02
N THR A 187 16.01 11.42 -28.35
CA THR A 187 15.31 12.71 -28.32
C THR A 187 16.17 13.78 -27.63
N SER A 188 16.79 13.45 -26.48
CA SER A 188 17.65 14.37 -25.72
C SER A 188 18.94 14.73 -26.47
N SER A 189 19.54 13.81 -27.22
CA SER A 189 20.69 14.09 -28.07
C SER A 189 20.35 14.97 -29.27
N ASN A 190 19.15 14.83 -29.84
CA ASN A 190 18.70 15.66 -30.96
C ASN A 190 18.36 17.11 -30.55
N TYR A 191 17.92 17.34 -29.31
CA TYR A 191 17.68 18.70 -28.81
C TYR A 191 18.97 19.48 -28.52
N GLN A 192 20.12 18.83 -28.26
CA GLN A 192 21.40 19.54 -28.07
C GLN A 192 21.98 20.11 -29.38
N LEU A 193 21.48 19.70 -30.54
CA LEU A 193 21.92 20.20 -31.86
C LEU A 193 21.06 21.35 -32.41
N SER A 194 19.95 21.73 -31.76
CA SER A 194 19.10 22.83 -32.20
C SER A 194 19.06 23.96 -31.16
N SER A 195 19.73 25.07 -31.49
CA SER A 195 19.86 26.29 -30.68
C SER A 195 18.56 27.11 -30.52
N PHE A 196 17.38 26.48 -30.56
CA PHE A 196 16.08 27.15 -30.61
C PHE A 196 15.07 26.72 -29.54
N GLY A 197 15.47 25.94 -28.53
CA GLY A 197 14.58 25.39 -27.49
C GLY A 197 14.51 26.16 -26.16
N GLN A 198 14.92 27.42 -26.09
CA GLN A 198 15.03 28.16 -24.81
C GLN A 198 13.72 28.74 -24.26
N PHE A 199 12.58 28.50 -24.90
CA PHE A 199 11.28 29.04 -24.45
C PHE A 199 10.17 27.99 -24.51
N GLN A 200 10.17 27.03 -23.59
CA GLN A 200 8.91 26.39 -23.17
C GLN A 200 9.00 25.91 -21.71
N SER A 201 8.31 26.68 -20.86
CA SER A 201 7.76 26.31 -19.55
C SER A 201 8.72 25.86 -18.45
N ALA A 202 9.00 26.78 -17.53
CA ALA A 202 9.54 26.55 -16.20
C ALA A 202 8.53 25.81 -15.28
N THR A 203 8.03 24.64 -15.69
CA THR A 203 7.21 23.75 -14.85
C THR A 203 7.79 22.33 -14.87
N ARG A 204 8.65 22.06 -13.87
CA ARG A 204 9.26 20.76 -13.52
C ARG A 204 9.90 20.00 -14.68
N SER A 205 11.21 20.19 -14.87
CA SER A 205 12.03 19.29 -15.69
C SER A 205 11.92 17.86 -15.15
N VAL A 206 11.19 16.99 -15.85
CA VAL A 206 11.18 15.55 -15.58
C VAL A 206 12.57 15.01 -15.92
N PRO A 207 13.28 14.32 -15.01
CA PRO A 207 14.60 13.77 -15.30
C PRO A 207 14.57 12.84 -16.52
N ALA A 208 15.65 12.82 -17.32
CA ALA A 208 15.77 11.93 -18.49
C ALA A 208 15.64 10.44 -18.14
N ASP A 209 15.82 10.08 -16.86
CA ASP A 209 15.70 8.71 -16.37
C ASP A 209 14.32 8.38 -15.76
N PHE A 210 13.34 9.29 -15.84
CA PHE A 210 12.03 9.14 -15.20
C PHE A 210 11.01 8.52 -16.15
N VAL A 211 10.63 7.26 -15.91
CA VAL A 211 9.67 6.52 -16.76
C VAL A 211 8.48 6.04 -15.91
N ARG A 212 7.27 6.32 -16.37
CA ARG A 212 6.03 5.95 -15.70
C ARG A 212 5.40 4.73 -16.36
N LEU A 213 5.08 3.74 -15.55
CA LEU A 213 4.50 2.48 -15.99
C LEU A 213 3.15 2.66 -16.71
N ASP A 214 2.26 3.48 -16.15
CA ASP A 214 0.93 3.75 -16.69
C ASP A 214 0.95 4.47 -18.04
N GLN A 215 1.67 5.61 -18.10
CA GLN A 215 1.63 6.48 -19.27
C GLN A 215 2.61 6.05 -20.36
N ASP A 216 3.82 5.65 -19.98
CA ASP A 216 4.91 5.49 -20.94
C ASP A 216 5.06 4.03 -21.41
N ILE A 217 4.50 3.06 -20.68
CA ILE A 217 4.58 1.62 -21.01
C ILE A 217 3.20 1.03 -21.34
N LEU A 218 2.25 1.11 -20.39
CA LEU A 218 0.98 0.41 -20.50
C LEU A 218 0.02 1.04 -21.51
N SER A 219 -0.03 2.38 -21.58
CA SER A 219 -0.88 3.09 -22.54
C SER A 219 -0.47 2.76 -24.00
N PRO A 220 0.83 2.77 -24.38
CA PRO A 220 1.25 2.28 -25.69
C PRO A 220 0.94 0.79 -25.95
N LEU A 221 1.13 -0.09 -24.97
CA LEU A 221 0.81 -1.52 -25.12
C LEU A 221 -0.69 -1.75 -25.33
N ALA A 222 -1.55 -1.00 -24.64
CA ALA A 222 -2.99 -1.01 -24.85
C ALA A 222 -3.35 -0.56 -26.27
N GLY A 223 -2.74 0.52 -26.75
CA GLY A 223 -2.91 1.00 -28.13
C GLY A 223 -2.49 -0.04 -29.19
N LYS A 224 -1.47 -0.86 -28.89
CA LYS A 224 -1.01 -1.98 -29.72
C LYS A 224 -1.80 -3.28 -29.54
N LYS A 225 -2.83 -3.31 -28.67
CA LYS A 225 -3.60 -4.51 -28.29
C LYS A 225 -2.73 -5.65 -27.73
N GLN A 226 -1.64 -5.30 -27.07
CA GLN A 226 -0.72 -6.24 -26.41
C GLN A 226 -0.91 -6.27 -24.88
N LEU A 227 -1.97 -5.63 -24.38
CA LEU A 227 -2.32 -5.58 -22.97
C LEU A 227 -3.62 -6.37 -22.72
N TYR A 228 -3.56 -7.33 -21.81
CA TYR A 228 -4.73 -8.03 -21.30
C TYR A 228 -5.20 -7.38 -20.00
N THR A 229 -6.51 -7.39 -19.77
CA THR A 229 -7.12 -6.90 -18.53
C THR A 229 -7.84 -8.03 -17.81
N TYR A 230 -7.72 -8.03 -16.49
CA TYR A 230 -8.50 -8.89 -15.61
C TYR A 230 -9.54 -8.03 -14.89
N GLU A 231 -10.81 -8.42 -14.95
CA GLU A 231 -11.89 -7.76 -14.23
C GLU A 231 -11.99 -8.33 -12.81
N ASN A 232 -11.74 -7.47 -11.81
CA ASN A 232 -11.93 -7.82 -10.41
C ASN A 232 -13.33 -7.42 -9.95
N LYS A 233 -14.01 -8.30 -9.22
CA LYS A 233 -15.34 -8.05 -8.63
C LYS A 233 -15.28 -7.61 -7.16
N ASP A 234 -14.11 -7.69 -6.53
CA ASP A 234 -13.92 -7.22 -5.16
C ASP A 234 -13.91 -5.69 -5.10
N PHE A 235 -14.08 -5.17 -3.88
CA PHE A 235 -14.12 -3.73 -3.66
C PHE A 235 -12.80 -3.04 -4.02
N TRP A 236 -12.94 -1.75 -4.28
CA TRP A 236 -11.83 -0.91 -4.63
C TRP A 236 -12.01 0.53 -4.10
N GLU A 237 -10.99 1.13 -3.46
CA GLU A 237 -11.03 2.55 -3.04
C GLU A 237 -9.64 3.22 -2.95
N GLN A 238 -9.45 4.44 -3.50
CA GLN A 238 -8.18 5.20 -3.44
C GLN A 238 -7.92 5.90 -2.11
N ILE A 239 -6.83 5.53 -1.43
CA ILE A 239 -6.39 6.18 -0.19
C ILE A 239 -5.38 7.29 -0.53
N LYS A 240 -5.88 8.42 -1.02
CA LYS A 240 -5.08 9.65 -1.25
C LYS A 240 -5.02 10.55 -0.02
N THR A 241 -6.05 10.52 0.81
CA THR A 241 -6.24 11.35 2.01
C THR A 241 -6.63 10.47 3.20
N PRO A 242 -6.44 10.95 4.44
CA PRO A 242 -6.82 10.16 5.62
C PRO A 242 -8.33 9.85 5.67
N GLY A 243 -9.19 10.75 5.18
CA GLY A 243 -10.65 10.54 5.07
C GLY A 243 -11.04 9.23 4.41
N LYS A 244 -10.40 8.92 3.28
CA LYS A 244 -10.63 7.67 2.54
C LYS A 244 -10.22 6.41 3.30
N SER A 245 -9.42 6.54 4.36
CA SER A 245 -9.02 5.42 5.21
C SER A 245 -10.18 4.88 6.04
N LEU A 246 -11.12 5.71 6.48
CA LEU A 246 -12.30 5.20 7.22
C LEU A 246 -13.15 4.30 6.33
N LYS A 247 -13.48 4.77 5.13
CA LYS A 247 -14.23 4.01 4.12
C LYS A 247 -13.48 2.72 3.75
N CYS A 248 -12.19 2.81 3.45
CA CYS A 248 -11.40 1.65 3.09
C CYS A 248 -11.25 0.65 4.26
N SER A 249 -11.11 1.13 5.49
CA SER A 249 -11.09 0.28 6.68
C SER A 249 -12.42 -0.47 6.84
N ALA A 250 -13.55 0.18 6.65
CA ALA A 250 -14.86 -0.48 6.69
C ALA A 250 -14.98 -1.58 5.63
N LEU A 251 -14.49 -1.35 4.41
CA LEU A 251 -14.49 -2.35 3.34
C LEU A 251 -13.61 -3.57 3.68
N TYR A 252 -12.41 -3.37 4.23
CA TYR A 252 -11.57 -4.47 4.70
C TYR A 252 -12.20 -5.24 5.87
N LEU A 253 -12.79 -4.55 6.85
CA LEU A 253 -13.49 -5.19 7.96
C LEU A 253 -14.67 -6.05 7.46
N ALA A 254 -15.44 -5.55 6.49
CA ALA A 254 -16.50 -6.32 5.83
C ALA A 254 -15.95 -7.53 5.08
N GLN A 255 -14.80 -7.41 4.41
CA GLN A 255 -14.14 -8.55 3.74
C GLN A 255 -13.61 -9.57 4.75
N PHE A 256 -13.13 -9.15 5.91
CA PHE A 256 -12.69 -10.07 6.96
C PHE A 256 -13.81 -10.93 7.51
N ARG A 257 -15.06 -10.43 7.51
CA ARG A 257 -16.23 -11.24 7.86
C ARG A 257 -16.38 -12.49 7.00
N GLU A 258 -15.93 -12.46 5.75
CA GLU A 258 -16.02 -13.59 4.81
C GLU A 258 -14.71 -14.39 4.76
N THR A 259 -13.57 -13.69 4.75
CA THR A 259 -12.25 -14.29 4.50
C THR A 259 -11.51 -14.70 5.76
N SER A 260 -11.71 -14.01 6.89
CA SER A 260 -10.98 -14.22 8.14
C SER A 260 -11.80 -13.77 9.36
N PRO A 261 -12.94 -14.43 9.66
CA PRO A 261 -13.86 -13.97 10.71
C PRO A 261 -13.22 -13.95 12.10
N HIS A 262 -12.19 -14.77 12.32
CA HIS A 262 -11.44 -14.88 13.57
C HIS A 262 -10.67 -13.59 13.94
N LEU A 263 -10.43 -12.68 12.99
CA LEU A 263 -9.80 -11.37 13.24
C LEU A 263 -10.80 -10.35 13.80
N LEU A 264 -12.10 -10.58 13.62
CA LEU A 264 -13.14 -9.66 14.10
C LEU A 264 -13.49 -9.98 15.55
N ALA A 265 -13.63 -8.92 16.34
CA ALA A 265 -14.02 -9.03 17.73
C ALA A 265 -15.54 -9.26 17.85
N SER A 266 -15.94 -9.98 18.90
CA SER A 266 -17.35 -10.20 19.24
C SER A 266 -17.56 -9.99 20.73
N GLY A 267 -18.72 -9.43 21.07
CA GLY A 267 -19.07 -9.05 22.44
C GLY A 267 -20.56 -8.74 22.55
N ASP A 268 -21.26 -9.47 23.39
CA ASP A 268 -22.71 -9.37 23.60
C ASP A 268 -23.09 -8.33 24.65
N GLY A 269 -22.11 -7.67 25.28
CA GLY A 269 -22.35 -6.74 26.39
C GLY A 269 -22.71 -7.42 27.71
N THR A 270 -22.59 -8.75 27.80
CA THR A 270 -22.83 -9.51 29.04
C THR A 270 -21.52 -10.00 29.66
N ASN A 271 -21.56 -10.50 30.91
CA ASN A 271 -20.42 -11.17 31.54
C ASN A 271 -19.09 -10.40 31.53
N LYS A 272 -19.12 -9.11 31.86
CA LYS A 272 -17.94 -8.23 31.87
C LYS A 272 -17.25 -8.07 30.50
N LYS A 273 -17.95 -8.32 29.39
CA LYS A 273 -17.46 -8.00 28.03
C LYS A 273 -18.15 -6.75 27.48
N PRO A 274 -17.47 -5.92 26.68
CA PRO A 274 -18.08 -4.78 26.01
C PRO A 274 -19.10 -5.25 24.96
N MET A 275 -20.01 -4.35 24.60
CA MET A 275 -20.95 -4.58 23.50
C MET A 275 -20.28 -4.23 22.18
N ILE A 276 -20.21 -5.20 21.27
CA ILE A 276 -19.59 -5.04 19.95
C ILE A 276 -20.67 -5.21 18.89
N VAL A 277 -20.79 -4.24 17.99
CA VAL A 277 -21.81 -4.19 16.95
C VAL A 277 -21.15 -4.12 15.58
N GLY A 278 -21.48 -5.05 14.69
CA GLY A 278 -20.95 -5.08 13.32
C GLY A 278 -19.49 -5.50 13.24
N ASP A 279 -18.83 -5.14 12.14
CA ASP A 279 -17.46 -5.56 11.86
C ASP A 279 -16.46 -4.65 12.59
N VAL A 280 -15.79 -5.19 13.61
CA VAL A 280 -14.88 -4.46 14.49
C VAL A 280 -13.59 -5.24 14.67
N TYR A 281 -12.44 -4.58 14.47
CA TYR A 281 -11.14 -5.14 14.82
C TYR A 281 -10.64 -4.56 16.15
N ILE A 282 -10.16 -5.44 17.03
CA ILE A 282 -9.59 -5.07 18.32
C ILE A 282 -8.28 -5.83 18.51
N HIS A 283 -7.17 -5.10 18.62
CA HIS A 283 -5.88 -5.71 18.88
C HIS A 283 -5.87 -6.46 20.24
N PRO A 284 -5.23 -7.64 20.38
CA PRO A 284 -5.27 -8.44 21.60
C PRO A 284 -4.76 -7.76 22.89
N SER A 285 -3.90 -6.74 22.74
CA SER A 285 -3.35 -5.99 23.89
C SER A 285 -4.29 -4.91 24.45
N VAL A 286 -5.42 -4.65 23.80
CA VAL A 286 -6.32 -3.54 24.15
C VAL A 286 -7.02 -3.82 25.48
N LYS A 287 -7.11 -2.78 26.33
CA LYS A 287 -7.86 -2.85 27.59
C LYS A 287 -9.20 -2.15 27.42
N LEU A 288 -10.28 -2.92 27.39
CA LEU A 288 -11.64 -2.43 27.24
C LEU A 288 -12.42 -2.51 28.54
N HIS A 289 -13.12 -1.45 28.89
CA HIS A 289 -14.09 -1.50 29.98
C HIS A 289 -15.38 -2.23 29.54
N PRO A 290 -16.01 -3.06 30.41
CA PRO A 290 -17.21 -3.81 30.06
C PRO A 290 -18.43 -2.98 29.63
N THR A 291 -18.51 -1.72 30.05
CA THR A 291 -19.64 -0.84 29.71
C THR A 291 -19.47 -0.10 28.39
N ALA A 292 -18.33 -0.27 27.70
CA ALA A 292 -18.07 0.35 26.41
C ALA A 292 -18.93 -0.28 25.30
N LYS A 293 -19.30 0.54 24.31
CA LYS A 293 -20.04 0.14 23.11
C LYS A 293 -19.21 0.47 21.88
N ILE A 294 -18.88 -0.53 21.08
CA ILE A 294 -17.92 -0.40 19.98
C ILE A 294 -18.58 -0.89 18.69
N GLY A 295 -18.53 -0.06 17.66
CA GLY A 295 -18.95 -0.39 16.30
C GLY A 295 -20.23 0.31 15.86
N PRO A 296 -20.57 0.19 14.56
CA PRO A 296 -19.86 -0.58 13.52
C PRO A 296 -18.59 0.10 12.98
N ASN A 297 -17.80 -0.66 12.21
CA ASN A 297 -16.65 -0.19 11.42
C ASN A 297 -15.53 0.45 12.25
N VAL A 298 -15.19 -0.16 13.37
CA VAL A 298 -14.15 0.36 14.27
C VAL A 298 -12.90 -0.52 14.17
N SER A 299 -11.74 0.11 14.09
CA SER A 299 -10.45 -0.59 14.27
C SER A 299 -9.66 0.03 15.41
N ILE A 300 -9.23 -0.82 16.34
CA ILE A 300 -8.47 -0.41 17.53
C ILE A 300 -7.10 -1.09 17.50
N SER A 301 -6.05 -0.27 17.48
CA SER A 301 -4.65 -0.70 17.39
C SER A 301 -4.07 -1.05 18.77
N ALA A 302 -2.76 -1.27 18.85
CA ALA A 302 -2.14 -1.83 20.04
C ALA A 302 -2.15 -0.86 21.25
N ASN A 303 -2.11 -1.43 22.45
CA ASN A 303 -2.02 -0.74 23.74
C ASN A 303 -3.10 0.30 24.07
N VAL A 304 -4.17 0.40 23.28
CA VAL A 304 -5.27 1.33 23.54
C VAL A 304 -6.00 1.00 24.85
N ARG A 305 -6.39 2.04 25.58
CA ARG A 305 -7.22 1.94 26.79
C ARG A 305 -8.55 2.63 26.56
N VAL A 306 -9.64 1.89 26.72
CA VAL A 306 -11.01 2.40 26.57
C VAL A 306 -11.73 2.36 27.91
N GLY A 307 -12.10 3.54 28.39
CA GLY A 307 -12.76 3.75 29.66
C GLY A 307 -14.25 3.35 29.70
N PRO A 308 -14.87 3.44 30.89
CA PRO A 308 -16.29 3.18 31.09
C PRO A 308 -17.20 4.04 30.20
N GLY A 309 -18.25 3.44 29.62
CA GLY A 309 -19.31 4.17 28.91
C GLY A 309 -18.92 4.78 27.56
N VAL A 310 -17.69 4.52 27.10
CA VAL A 310 -17.19 5.01 25.81
C VAL A 310 -18.01 4.45 24.65
N ARG A 311 -18.23 5.28 23.63
CA ARG A 311 -18.90 4.90 22.37
C ARG A 311 -18.00 5.19 21.18
N LEU A 312 -17.73 4.16 20.37
CA LEU A 312 -16.90 4.26 19.16
C LEU A 312 -17.71 3.82 17.94
N ILE A 313 -17.75 4.65 16.89
CA ILE A 313 -18.49 4.35 15.65
C ILE A 313 -17.67 4.83 14.45
N ASN A 314 -17.47 3.98 13.45
CA ASN A 314 -16.79 4.31 12.19
C ASN A 314 -15.48 5.10 12.39
N CYS A 315 -14.56 4.52 13.17
CA CYS A 315 -13.33 5.21 13.56
C CYS A 315 -12.11 4.30 13.55
N ILE A 316 -10.94 4.91 13.39
CA ILE A 316 -9.63 4.24 13.48
C ILE A 316 -8.92 4.83 14.70
N ILE A 317 -8.59 3.96 15.66
CA ILE A 317 -7.86 4.33 16.87
C ILE A 317 -6.44 3.74 16.77
N LEU A 318 -5.43 4.61 16.71
CA LEU A 318 -4.02 4.21 16.59
C LEU A 318 -3.39 3.86 17.94
N ASP A 319 -2.12 3.45 17.93
CA ASP A 319 -1.49 2.84 19.10
C ASP A 319 -1.36 3.82 20.28
N ASP A 320 -1.37 3.24 21.47
CA ASP A 320 -1.14 3.95 22.75
C ASP A 320 -2.14 5.10 23.01
N VAL A 321 -3.32 5.06 22.39
CA VAL A 321 -4.40 6.03 22.65
C VAL A 321 -5.13 5.70 23.96
N GLU A 322 -5.47 6.74 24.71
CA GLU A 322 -6.31 6.64 25.91
C GLU A 322 -7.64 7.38 25.70
N ILE A 323 -8.76 6.68 25.89
CA ILE A 323 -10.11 7.24 25.79
C ILE A 323 -10.77 7.14 27.16
N LYS A 324 -11.00 8.27 27.81
CA LYS A 324 -11.57 8.33 29.16
C LYS A 324 -13.09 8.15 29.17
N GLU A 325 -13.65 8.13 30.38
CA GLU A 325 -15.04 7.83 30.69
C GLU A 325 -16.05 8.65 29.85
N ASN A 326 -17.08 7.97 29.35
CA ASN A 326 -18.22 8.55 28.62
C ASN A 326 -17.87 9.37 27.38
N ALA A 327 -16.64 9.26 26.88
CA ALA A 327 -16.23 9.90 25.64
C ALA A 327 -16.90 9.24 24.42
N VAL A 328 -17.09 10.03 23.36
CA VAL A 328 -17.71 9.57 22.12
C VAL A 328 -16.81 9.89 20.94
N VAL A 329 -16.51 8.88 20.12
CA VAL A 329 -15.72 9.03 18.89
C VAL A 329 -16.49 8.50 17.70
N ILE A 330 -16.77 9.36 16.72
CA ILE A 330 -17.59 9.04 15.53
C ILE A 330 -16.90 9.56 14.27
N ASN A 331 -16.82 8.78 13.19
CA ASN A 331 -16.30 9.27 11.88
C ASN A 331 -14.93 9.96 12.00
N SER A 332 -14.01 9.36 12.77
CA SER A 332 -12.77 10.03 13.18
C SER A 332 -11.56 9.10 13.15
N ILE A 333 -10.38 9.68 12.96
CA ILE A 333 -9.10 8.99 13.12
C ILE A 333 -8.35 9.62 14.29
N ILE A 334 -8.03 8.81 15.29
CA ILE A 334 -7.32 9.24 16.50
C ILE A 334 -5.86 8.81 16.39
N GLY A 335 -4.96 9.79 16.26
CA GLY A 335 -3.52 9.57 16.09
C GLY A 335 -2.84 8.98 17.32
N TRP A 336 -1.65 8.41 17.12
CA TRP A 336 -0.87 7.72 18.15
C TRP A 336 -0.71 8.54 19.43
N LYS A 337 -0.69 7.87 20.59
CA LYS A 337 -0.42 8.49 21.90
C LYS A 337 -1.36 9.65 22.27
N SER A 338 -2.50 9.77 21.59
CA SER A 338 -3.48 10.80 21.89
C SER A 338 -4.34 10.41 23.09
N SER A 339 -4.85 11.42 23.80
CA SER A 339 -5.75 11.23 24.94
C SER A 339 -7.05 11.97 24.69
N ILE A 340 -8.19 11.29 24.90
CA ILE A 340 -9.53 11.89 24.86
C ILE A 340 -10.09 11.96 26.28
N GLY A 341 -10.42 13.17 26.71
CA GLY A 341 -10.95 13.50 28.03
C GLY A 341 -12.30 12.86 28.35
N LYS A 342 -12.70 12.99 29.62
CA LYS A 342 -14.00 12.53 30.10
C LYS A 342 -15.11 13.38 29.47
N TRP A 343 -16.21 12.74 29.07
CA TRP A 343 -17.35 13.43 28.45
C TRP A 343 -17.02 14.21 27.16
N SER A 344 -15.83 14.03 26.61
CA SER A 344 -15.39 14.69 25.38
C SER A 344 -15.98 14.02 24.15
N ARG A 345 -16.16 14.79 23.08
CA ARG A 345 -16.83 14.30 21.86
C ARG A 345 -16.01 14.63 20.63
N VAL A 346 -15.46 13.61 19.99
CA VAL A 346 -14.69 13.74 18.75
C VAL A 346 -15.53 13.17 17.62
N GLN A 347 -16.06 14.01 16.74
CA GLN A 347 -16.98 13.53 15.71
C GLN A 347 -16.88 14.27 14.39
N ALA A 348 -17.48 13.72 13.34
CA ALA A 348 -17.71 14.41 12.08
C ALA A 348 -19.01 13.93 11.43
N SER A 349 -19.52 14.70 10.47
CA SER A 349 -20.71 14.39 9.67
C SER A 349 -20.58 13.05 8.93
N GLY A 350 -19.38 12.74 8.43
CA GLY A 350 -19.11 11.54 7.64
C GLY A 350 -19.46 11.67 6.16
N GLU A 351 -19.78 12.88 5.68
CA GLU A 351 -20.09 13.11 4.27
C GLU A 351 -18.81 13.33 3.44
N ASP A 352 -18.61 12.49 2.42
CA ASP A 352 -17.42 12.50 1.55
C ASP A 352 -17.24 13.82 0.77
N ASN A 353 -18.30 14.63 0.62
CA ASN A 353 -18.30 15.88 -0.15
C ASN A 353 -17.90 17.12 0.67
N GLU A 354 -17.74 17.00 1.98
CA GLU A 354 -17.36 18.12 2.84
C GLU A 354 -15.84 18.28 2.93
N ARG A 355 -15.38 19.55 2.97
CA ARG A 355 -13.95 19.90 3.08
C ARG A 355 -13.27 19.24 4.29
N LEU A 356 -14.03 19.00 5.36
CA LEU A 356 -13.61 18.34 6.59
C LEU A 356 -14.65 17.28 7.03
N GLY A 357 -15.03 16.39 6.11
CA GLY A 357 -16.03 15.33 6.38
C GLY A 357 -15.61 14.29 7.45
N ILE A 358 -14.36 14.34 7.92
CA ILE A 358 -13.86 13.52 9.04
C ILE A 358 -13.04 14.35 10.03
N THR A 359 -12.98 13.91 11.28
CA THR A 359 -12.07 14.49 12.28
C THR A 359 -10.78 13.69 12.37
N ILE A 360 -9.63 14.36 12.33
CA ILE A 360 -8.30 13.73 12.38
C ILE A 360 -7.50 14.36 13.51
N LEU A 361 -7.10 13.55 14.48
CA LEU A 361 -6.12 13.95 15.48
C LEU A 361 -4.74 13.40 15.09
N GLY A 362 -3.71 14.25 15.12
CA GLY A 362 -2.31 13.86 14.93
C GLY A 362 -1.74 13.07 16.10
N GLU A 363 -0.42 12.86 16.10
CA GLU A 363 0.26 12.20 17.23
C GLU A 363 0.26 13.09 18.49
N ALA A 364 0.06 12.47 19.65
CA ALA A 364 0.13 13.10 20.97
C ALA A 364 -0.80 14.31 21.12
N VAL A 365 -2.02 14.22 20.59
CA VAL A 365 -3.07 15.22 20.81
C VAL A 365 -3.82 14.92 22.10
N THR A 366 -3.96 15.92 22.96
CA THR A 366 -4.76 15.83 24.19
C THR A 366 -6.03 16.63 24.03
N VAL A 367 -7.18 15.97 24.10
CA VAL A 367 -8.49 16.62 24.21
C VAL A 367 -8.85 16.60 25.70
N GLU A 368 -9.03 17.78 26.31
CA GLU A 368 -9.41 17.87 27.72
C GLU A 368 -10.86 17.40 27.95
N ASP A 369 -11.21 17.26 29.23
CA ASP A 369 -12.54 16.84 29.65
C ASP A 369 -13.60 17.84 29.16
N GLU A 370 -14.76 17.35 28.76
CA GLU A 370 -15.92 18.14 28.28
C GLU A 370 -15.68 18.95 27.00
N VAL A 371 -14.61 18.65 26.24
CA VAL A 371 -14.31 19.31 24.97
C VAL A 371 -14.92 18.56 23.77
N ALA A 372 -15.52 19.30 22.86
CA ALA A 372 -16.03 18.78 21.58
C ALA A 372 -15.11 19.18 20.41
N VAL A 373 -14.77 18.21 19.56
CA VAL A 373 -13.98 18.39 18.34
C VAL A 373 -14.81 17.88 17.18
N ILE A 374 -15.25 18.78 16.30
CA ILE A 374 -16.21 18.47 15.22
C ILE A 374 -15.59 18.79 13.87
N GLY A 375 -15.55 17.83 12.95
CA GLY A 375 -15.03 17.98 11.58
C GLY A 375 -13.71 18.75 11.51
N SER A 376 -12.70 18.40 12.31
CA SER A 376 -11.48 19.20 12.45
C SER A 376 -10.21 18.39 12.22
N ILE A 377 -9.13 19.04 11.76
CA ILE A 377 -7.80 18.43 11.63
C ILE A 377 -6.88 19.07 12.65
N VAL A 378 -6.31 18.25 13.53
CA VAL A 378 -5.45 18.71 14.63
C VAL A 378 -4.05 18.17 14.43
N LEU A 379 -3.06 19.05 14.33
CA LEU A 379 -1.66 18.66 14.21
C LEU A 379 -1.12 18.05 15.52
N GLN A 380 0.07 17.47 15.43
CA GLN A 380 0.71 16.75 16.53
C GLN A 380 1.05 17.65 17.74
N ASN A 381 1.08 17.06 18.94
CA ASN A 381 1.45 17.71 20.21
C ASN A 381 0.57 18.92 20.58
N LYS A 382 -0.74 18.85 20.29
CA LYS A 382 -1.70 19.91 20.64
C LYS A 382 -2.53 19.51 21.84
N THR A 383 -2.87 20.49 22.67
CA THR A 383 -3.84 20.34 23.76
C THR A 383 -5.05 21.20 23.44
N LEU A 384 -6.23 20.59 23.41
CA LEU A 384 -7.50 21.23 23.16
C LEU A 384 -8.25 21.36 24.48
N ASN A 385 -8.33 22.59 24.98
CA ASN A 385 -9.08 22.99 26.18
C ASN A 385 -10.39 23.72 25.84
N VAL A 386 -10.61 24.02 24.56
CA VAL A 386 -11.82 24.66 24.04
C VAL A 386 -12.37 23.81 22.91
N SER A 387 -13.69 23.78 22.79
CA SER A 387 -14.36 23.07 21.71
C SER A 387 -14.07 23.72 20.36
N VAL A 388 -13.85 22.90 19.33
CA VAL A 388 -13.45 23.32 17.99
C VAL A 388 -14.35 22.65 16.96
N GLN A 389 -14.67 23.40 15.90
CA GLN A 389 -15.53 22.93 14.83
C GLN A 389 -14.99 23.41 13.49
N GLU A 390 -14.92 22.51 12.52
CA GLU A 390 -14.61 22.80 11.11
C GLU A 390 -13.31 23.59 10.91
N ASP A 391 -12.31 23.29 11.75
CA ASP A 391 -11.05 24.04 11.78
C ASP A 391 -9.81 23.14 11.60
N ILE A 392 -8.72 23.75 11.16
CA ILE A 392 -7.39 23.13 11.05
C ILE A 392 -6.49 23.75 12.10
N ILE A 393 -6.21 22.98 13.15
CA ILE A 393 -5.39 23.41 14.28
C ILE A 393 -3.95 23.04 14.00
N LEU A 394 -3.17 24.06 13.64
CA LEU A 394 -1.74 23.97 13.30
C LEU A 394 -0.86 23.87 14.54
#